data_AF-A0A2V7ASJ0-F1
#
_entry.id   AF-A0A2V7ASJ0-F1
#
_cell.length_a   1.000
_cell.length_b   1.000
_cell.length_c   1.000
_cell.angle_alpha   90.00
_cell.angle_beta   90.00
_cell.angle_gamma   90.00
#
_symmetry.space_group_name_H-M   'P 1'
#
loop_
_entity.id
_entity.type
_entity.pdbx_description
1 polymer ?
#
loop_
_entity_poly.entity_id
_entity_poly.type
_entity_poly.pdbx_seq_one_letter_code
_entity_poly.pdbx_strand_id
1 'polypeptide(L)'
;MHYLIVVARNEPALYEHLRTRHRGDPRVRVVVDRRGAGEPVTTAGAPPVERRRRRSWLATGAPHELVELAREDAAESPSPTPQPSVPTEEAPVQMSEKEILEDPQRVTRWVAESQQMLGAAIPALIEARDHLRQTLETKERECERLQGELDALRGNLGALQIEFARLRGEREAMSETFSGIVGLLGQAQRPLDEIARRLHVVQPVAVDRSAV
;
A
#
# COMPACT_ATOMS: atom_id res chain seq x y z
N MET A 1 -16.11 -30.65 -0.44
CA MET A 1 -15.44 -29.44 -0.93
C MET A 1 -13.96 -29.59 -0.65
N HIS A 2 -13.13 -29.44 -1.69
CA HIS A 2 -11.67 -29.40 -1.55
C HIS A 2 -11.24 -27.95 -1.73
N TYR A 3 -10.23 -27.49 -1.01
CA TYR A 3 -9.74 -26.12 -1.05
C TYR A 3 -8.27 -26.11 -1.43
N LEU A 4 -7.90 -25.26 -2.37
CA LEU A 4 -6.51 -24.97 -2.72
C LEU A 4 -6.16 -23.58 -2.19
N ILE A 5 -5.18 -23.50 -1.30
CA ILE A 5 -4.66 -22.25 -0.79
C ILE A 5 -3.35 -21.96 -1.50
N VAL A 6 -3.32 -20.89 -2.31
CA VAL A 6 -2.13 -20.43 -3.00
C VAL A 6 -1.49 -19.31 -2.19
N VAL A 7 -0.25 -19.50 -1.75
CA VAL A 7 0.49 -18.52 -0.93
C VAL A 7 1.50 -17.78 -1.79
N ALA A 8 1.59 -16.47 -1.58
CA ALA A 8 2.53 -15.62 -2.29
C ALA A 8 4.00 -16.01 -1.99
N ARG A 9 4.85 -15.97 -3.02
CA ARG A 9 6.27 -16.37 -2.93
C ARG A 9 7.09 -15.60 -1.88
N ASN A 10 6.71 -14.35 -1.61
CA ASN A 10 7.40 -13.49 -0.64
C ASN A 10 7.09 -13.83 0.82
N GLU A 11 6.21 -14.79 1.09
CA GLU A 11 5.73 -15.10 2.45
C GLU A 11 5.91 -16.58 2.83
N PRO A 12 7.16 -17.06 2.95
CA PRO A 12 7.45 -18.45 3.29
C PRO A 12 6.99 -18.84 4.71
N ALA A 13 6.96 -17.88 5.64
CA ALA A 13 6.45 -18.09 7.00
C ALA A 13 4.94 -18.39 7.00
N LEU A 14 4.17 -17.73 6.12
CA LEU A 14 2.74 -17.97 5.97
C LEU A 14 2.47 -19.34 5.36
N TYR A 15 3.28 -19.74 4.37
CA TYR A 15 3.20 -21.08 3.78
C TYR A 15 3.42 -22.17 4.84
N GLU A 16 4.48 -22.08 5.66
CA GLU A 16 4.75 -23.08 6.69
C GLU A 16 3.70 -23.11 7.79
N HIS A 17 3.18 -21.94 8.18
CA HIS A 17 2.09 -21.86 9.14
C HIS A 17 0.82 -22.57 8.63
N LEU A 18 0.40 -22.27 7.40
CA LEU A 18 -0.80 -22.87 6.80
C LEU A 18 -0.60 -24.36 6.51
N ARG A 19 0.58 -24.76 6.06
CA ARG A 19 0.94 -26.17 5.84
C ARG A 19 0.89 -26.97 7.15
N THR A 20 1.40 -26.39 8.24
CA THR A 20 1.38 -27.05 9.55
C THR A 20 -0.04 -27.14 10.10
N ARG A 21 -0.83 -26.07 9.96
CA ARG A 21 -2.22 -26.01 10.41
C ARG A 21 -3.12 -27.02 9.69
N HIS A 22 -2.91 -27.22 8.38
CA HIS A 22 -3.74 -28.09 7.55
C HIS A 22 -3.10 -29.46 7.26
N ARG A 23 -2.04 -29.83 8.00
CA ARG A 23 -1.27 -31.07 7.78
C ARG A 23 -2.10 -32.36 7.85
N GLY A 24 -3.23 -32.34 8.58
CA GLY A 24 -4.12 -33.49 8.77
C GLY A 24 -5.42 -33.43 7.98
N ASP A 25 -5.66 -32.38 7.19
CA ASP A 25 -6.90 -32.24 6.43
C ASP A 25 -6.67 -32.57 4.95
N PRO A 26 -7.12 -33.75 4.46
CA PRO A 26 -6.93 -34.14 3.06
C PRO A 26 -7.73 -33.27 2.09
N ARG A 27 -8.67 -32.45 2.60
CA ARG A 27 -9.49 -31.55 1.78
C ARG A 27 -8.77 -30.24 1.44
N VAL A 28 -7.66 -29.93 2.11
CA VAL A 28 -6.97 -28.64 1.95
C VAL A 28 -5.55 -28.86 1.43
N ARG A 29 -5.25 -28.30 0.25
CA ARG A 29 -3.89 -28.32 -0.32
C ARG A 29 -3.31 -26.92 -0.27
N VAL A 30 -2.13 -26.76 0.31
CA VAL A 30 -1.40 -25.48 0.37
C VAL A 30 -0.24 -25.52 -0.61
N VAL A 31 -0.18 -24.56 -1.55
CA VAL A 31 0.84 -24.49 -2.60
C VAL A 31 1.41 -23.08 -2.67
N VAL A 32 2.70 -22.95 -2.99
CA VAL A 32 3.34 -21.65 -3.25
C VAL A 32 3.19 -21.29 -4.72
N ASP A 33 2.83 -20.04 -5.02
CA ASP A 33 2.79 -19.56 -6.40
C ASP A 33 4.20 -19.60 -7.06
N ARG A 34 4.29 -20.30 -8.20
CA ARG A 34 5.52 -20.50 -8.99
C ARG A 34 5.53 -19.74 -10.32
N ARG A 35 4.49 -18.98 -10.67
CA ARG A 35 4.44 -18.20 -11.92
C ARG A 35 5.64 -17.22 -11.95
N GLY A 36 6.50 -17.35 -12.96
CA GLY A 36 7.76 -16.60 -13.07
C GLY A 36 9.05 -17.35 -12.67
N ALA A 37 9.00 -18.67 -12.44
CA ALA A 37 10.19 -19.51 -12.25
C ALA A 37 10.96 -19.81 -13.55
N GLY A 38 11.12 -18.81 -14.43
CA GLY A 38 12.11 -18.89 -15.50
C GLY A 38 13.50 -18.77 -14.89
N GLU A 39 14.37 -19.74 -15.15
CA GLU A 39 15.79 -19.64 -14.82
C GLU A 39 16.38 -18.33 -15.38
N PRO A 40 17.23 -17.61 -14.63
CA PRO A 40 17.94 -16.48 -15.19
C PRO A 40 19.02 -17.02 -16.13
N VAL A 41 18.67 -17.19 -17.41
CA VAL A 41 19.68 -17.18 -18.47
C VAL A 41 20.32 -15.80 -18.43
N THR A 42 21.55 -15.77 -17.94
CA THR A 42 22.40 -14.60 -17.91
C THR A 42 22.66 -14.12 -19.33
N THR A 43 21.90 -13.14 -19.80
CA THR A 43 22.34 -12.23 -20.86
C THR A 43 22.54 -10.85 -20.24
N ALA A 44 23.81 -10.45 -20.24
CA ALA A 44 24.29 -9.18 -19.76
C ALA A 44 23.66 -8.00 -20.53
N GLY A 45 23.33 -6.93 -19.80
CA GLY A 45 23.13 -5.60 -20.39
C GLY A 45 21.74 -4.98 -20.18
N ALA A 46 21.43 -4.57 -18.94
CA ALA A 46 20.52 -3.46 -18.68
C ALA A 46 20.76 -2.89 -17.25
N PRO A 47 20.77 -1.55 -17.05
CA PRO A 47 21.10 -0.92 -15.77
C PRO A 47 20.01 -1.16 -14.71
N PRO A 48 20.34 -1.03 -13.41
CA PRO A 48 19.49 -1.50 -12.32
C PRO A 48 18.31 -0.55 -12.15
N VAL A 49 17.12 -0.99 -12.53
CA VAL A 49 15.89 -0.29 -12.15
C VAL A 49 15.65 -0.55 -10.67
N GLU A 50 15.64 0.56 -9.91
CA GLU A 50 15.29 0.67 -8.50
C GLU A 50 14.23 -0.35 -8.09
N ARG A 51 14.64 -1.23 -7.17
CA ARG A 51 13.86 -2.34 -6.65
C ARG A 51 12.59 -1.82 -5.94
N ARG A 52 11.52 -1.61 -6.69
CA ARG A 52 10.16 -1.52 -6.13
C ARG A 52 9.84 -2.86 -5.49
N ARG A 53 9.97 -2.90 -4.17
CA ARG A 53 9.67 -4.04 -3.31
C ARG A 53 8.30 -4.65 -3.68
N ARG A 54 8.36 -5.94 -4.03
CA ARG A 54 7.41 -7.00 -3.65
C ARG A 54 5.93 -6.60 -3.69
N ARG A 55 5.34 -6.57 -4.87
CA ARG A 55 3.89 -6.83 -4.99
C ARG A 55 3.70 -8.33 -5.19
N SER A 56 2.91 -8.93 -4.31
CA SER A 56 2.36 -10.29 -4.47
C SER A 56 1.76 -10.41 -5.87
N TRP A 57 2.11 -11.48 -6.59
CA TRP A 57 1.62 -11.76 -7.95
C TRP A 57 0.25 -12.46 -7.97
N LEU A 58 -0.37 -12.66 -6.79
CA LEU A 58 -1.74 -13.17 -6.70
C LEU A 58 -2.69 -12.15 -7.30
N ALA A 59 -3.74 -12.62 -7.98
CA ALA A 59 -4.65 -11.78 -8.77
C ALA A 59 -5.28 -10.65 -7.94
N THR A 60 -5.47 -10.91 -6.64
CA THR A 60 -6.06 -9.98 -5.67
C THR A 60 -5.02 -9.13 -4.91
N GLY A 61 -3.72 -9.36 -5.10
CA GLY A 61 -2.66 -8.70 -4.33
C GLY A 61 -2.58 -9.11 -2.85
N ALA A 62 -3.38 -10.10 -2.44
CA ALA A 62 -3.39 -10.67 -1.09
C ALA A 62 -2.16 -11.56 -0.83
N PRO A 63 -1.83 -11.87 0.44
CA PRO A 63 -0.74 -12.79 0.80
C PRO A 63 -1.07 -14.27 0.51
N HIS A 64 -2.36 -14.61 0.44
CA HIS A 64 -2.85 -15.93 0.03
C HIS A 64 -4.20 -15.82 -0.67
N GLU A 65 -4.49 -16.74 -1.59
CA GLU A 65 -5.74 -16.82 -2.34
C GLU A 65 -6.38 -18.20 -2.11
N LEU A 66 -7.68 -18.24 -1.82
CA LEU A 66 -8.43 -19.45 -1.52
C LEU A 66 -9.29 -19.81 -2.74
N VAL A 67 -8.98 -20.94 -3.36
CA VAL A 67 -9.72 -21.47 -4.51
C VAL A 67 -10.53 -22.67 -4.05
N GLU A 68 -11.85 -22.56 -4.15
CA GLU A 68 -12.74 -23.70 -3.94
C GLU A 68 -12.67 -24.63 -5.15
N LEU A 69 -12.23 -25.86 -4.92
CA LEU A 69 -12.29 -26.93 -5.89
C LEU A 69 -13.65 -27.61 -5.75
N ALA A 70 -14.51 -27.40 -6.74
CA ALA A 70 -15.67 -28.25 -6.94
C ALA A 70 -15.16 -29.70 -7.03
N ARG A 71 -15.75 -30.57 -6.21
CA ARG A 71 -15.51 -32.01 -6.30
C ARG A 71 -16.10 -32.43 -7.64
N GLU A 72 -15.27 -32.60 -8.66
CA GLU A 72 -15.59 -33.55 -9.72
C GLU A 72 -15.70 -34.88 -9.00
N ASP A 73 -16.94 -35.33 -8.80
CA ASP A 73 -17.17 -36.73 -8.49
C ASP A 73 -16.56 -37.51 -9.65
N ALA A 74 -15.41 -38.10 -9.37
CA ALA A 74 -14.94 -39.28 -10.05
C ALA A 74 -16.06 -40.33 -9.94
N ALA A 75 -17.01 -40.27 -10.86
CA ALA A 75 -17.57 -41.48 -11.40
C ALA A 75 -16.37 -42.23 -11.96
N GLU A 76 -15.97 -43.27 -11.24
CA GLU A 76 -15.16 -44.36 -11.77
C GLU A 76 -15.81 -44.83 -13.07
N SER A 77 -15.35 -44.30 -14.20
CA SER A 77 -15.28 -45.11 -15.39
C SER A 77 -14.09 -46.03 -15.16
N PRO A 78 -14.30 -47.35 -14.96
CA PRO A 78 -13.19 -48.27 -14.84
C PRO A 78 -12.41 -48.17 -16.15
N SER A 79 -11.21 -47.61 -16.08
CA SER A 79 -10.25 -47.71 -17.16
C SER A 79 -9.86 -49.18 -17.23
N PRO A 80 -10.21 -49.92 -18.29
CA PRO A 80 -9.67 -51.26 -18.45
C PRO A 80 -8.20 -51.08 -18.80
N THR A 81 -7.37 -51.69 -17.97
CA THR A 81 -5.95 -51.95 -18.21
C THR A 81 -5.78 -52.48 -19.64
N PRO A 82 -4.78 -52.02 -20.43
CA PRO A 82 -4.57 -52.56 -21.76
C PRO A 82 -4.08 -54.01 -21.65
N GLN A 83 -4.98 -54.97 -21.89
CA GLN A 83 -4.60 -56.35 -22.17
C GLN A 83 -4.35 -56.52 -23.68
N PRO A 84 -3.49 -57.48 -24.07
CA PRO A 84 -3.01 -57.61 -25.44
C PRO A 84 -4.14 -58.04 -26.39
N SER A 85 -4.10 -57.45 -27.57
CA SER A 85 -5.04 -57.52 -28.68
C SER A 85 -5.50 -58.94 -29.04
N VAL A 86 -6.82 -59.12 -29.11
CA VAL A 86 -7.48 -60.15 -29.91
C VAL A 86 -7.82 -59.51 -31.26
N PRO A 87 -7.61 -60.17 -32.41
CA PRO A 87 -7.86 -59.56 -33.71
C PRO A 87 -9.37 -59.51 -33.96
N THR A 88 -9.96 -58.33 -33.79
CA THR A 88 -11.35 -58.08 -34.17
C THR A 88 -11.40 -57.90 -35.68
N GLU A 89 -12.06 -58.84 -36.33
CA GLU A 89 -12.48 -58.82 -37.73
C GLU A 89 -13.15 -57.47 -38.06
N GLU A 90 -12.61 -56.76 -39.05
CA GLU A 90 -13.15 -55.51 -39.58
C GLU A 90 -14.53 -55.73 -40.20
N ALA A 91 -15.58 -55.53 -39.40
CA ALA A 91 -16.87 -55.18 -39.95
C ALA A 91 -16.78 -53.73 -40.46
N PRO A 92 -17.10 -53.44 -41.74
CA PRO A 92 -17.05 -52.09 -42.24
C PRO A 92 -18.09 -51.26 -41.48
N VAL A 93 -17.61 -50.33 -40.67
CA VAL A 93 -18.43 -49.28 -40.06
C VAL A 93 -19.01 -48.47 -41.22
N GLN A 94 -20.24 -48.78 -41.60
CA GLN A 94 -21.04 -47.93 -42.45
C GLN A 94 -21.34 -46.65 -41.66
N MET A 95 -20.40 -45.71 -41.76
CA MET A 95 -20.59 -44.32 -41.38
C MET A 95 -21.83 -43.82 -42.11
N SER A 96 -22.91 -43.62 -41.37
CA SER A 96 -24.15 -43.10 -41.92
C SER A 96 -23.84 -41.73 -42.50
N GLU A 97 -23.95 -41.59 -43.82
CA GLU A 97 -23.67 -40.39 -44.63
C GLU A 97 -24.40 -39.12 -44.12
N LYS A 98 -25.39 -39.30 -43.24
CA LYS A 98 -26.15 -38.26 -42.54
C LYS A 98 -25.36 -37.60 -41.40
N GLU A 99 -24.46 -38.32 -40.74
CA GLU A 99 -23.66 -37.84 -39.59
C GLU A 99 -22.51 -36.91 -40.05
N ILE A 100 -21.98 -37.14 -41.25
CA ILE A 100 -20.93 -36.31 -41.87
C ILE A 100 -21.51 -34.95 -42.33
N LEU A 101 -22.81 -34.90 -42.65
CA LEU A 101 -23.48 -33.66 -43.09
C LEU A 101 -23.92 -32.76 -41.93
N GLU A 102 -24.10 -33.32 -40.72
CA GLU A 102 -24.45 -32.57 -39.50
C GLU A 102 -23.25 -31.79 -38.92
N ASP A 103 -22.02 -32.27 -39.16
CA ASP A 103 -20.78 -31.65 -38.67
C ASP A 103 -20.45 -30.27 -39.28
N PRO A 104 -20.56 -30.04 -40.61
CA PRO A 104 -20.28 -28.72 -41.20
C PRO A 104 -21.31 -27.65 -40.80
N GLN A 105 -22.57 -28.04 -40.61
CA GLN A 105 -23.61 -27.10 -40.16
C GLN A 105 -23.43 -26.70 -38.70
N ARG A 106 -22.99 -27.64 -37.84
CA ARG A 106 -22.61 -27.36 -36.45
C ARG A 106 -21.41 -26.43 -36.37
N VAL A 107 -20.35 -26.69 -37.16
CA VAL A 107 -19.18 -25.81 -37.22
C VAL A 107 -19.58 -24.42 -37.70
N THR A 108 -20.41 -24.32 -38.74
CA THR A 108 -20.89 -23.03 -39.25
C THR A 108 -21.68 -22.25 -38.19
N ARG A 109 -22.56 -22.93 -37.45
CA ARG A 109 -23.32 -22.31 -36.35
C ARG A 109 -22.40 -21.84 -35.23
N TRP A 110 -21.43 -22.65 -34.82
CA TRP A 110 -20.46 -22.29 -33.79
C TRP A 110 -19.56 -21.12 -34.21
N VAL A 111 -19.13 -21.08 -35.48
CA VAL A 111 -18.38 -19.96 -36.04
C VAL A 111 -19.25 -18.70 -36.05
N ALA A 112 -20.50 -18.76 -36.48
CA ALA A 112 -21.39 -17.60 -36.48
C ALA A 112 -21.65 -17.08 -35.05
N GLU A 113 -21.88 -17.99 -34.10
CA GLU A 113 -22.08 -17.65 -32.69
C GLU A 113 -20.82 -17.02 -32.07
N SER A 114 -19.65 -17.60 -32.32
CA SER A 114 -18.38 -17.02 -31.85
C SER A 114 -18.09 -15.65 -32.47
N GLN A 115 -18.39 -15.46 -33.76
CA GLN A 115 -18.25 -14.16 -34.41
C GLN A 115 -19.20 -13.13 -33.81
N GLN A 116 -20.44 -13.52 -33.48
CA GLN A 116 -21.39 -12.63 -32.82
C GLN A 116 -20.92 -12.26 -31.41
N MET A 117 -20.45 -13.25 -30.62
CA MET A 117 -19.92 -13.00 -29.29
C MET A 117 -18.69 -12.10 -29.32
N LEU A 118 -17.72 -12.38 -30.21
CA LEU A 118 -16.51 -11.56 -30.36
C LEU A 118 -16.83 -10.17 -30.89
N GLY A 119 -17.81 -10.05 -31.78
CA GLY A 119 -18.30 -8.79 -32.32
C GLY A 119 -18.87 -7.86 -31.24
N ALA A 120 -19.44 -8.41 -30.17
CA ALA A 120 -19.91 -7.65 -29.02
C ALA A 120 -18.83 -7.45 -27.94
N ALA A 121 -18.04 -8.49 -27.65
CA ALA A 121 -17.09 -8.49 -26.55
C ALA A 121 -15.88 -7.58 -26.80
N ILE A 122 -15.34 -7.56 -28.03
CA ILE A 122 -14.14 -6.76 -28.33
C ILE A 122 -14.43 -5.26 -28.19
N PRO A 123 -15.51 -4.70 -28.75
CA PRO A 123 -15.87 -3.30 -28.53
C PRO A 123 -16.13 -2.98 -27.05
N ALA A 124 -16.87 -3.84 -26.33
CA ALA A 124 -17.16 -3.63 -24.92
C ALA A 124 -15.89 -3.57 -24.05
N LEU A 125 -14.90 -4.41 -24.33
CA LEU A 125 -13.60 -4.38 -23.65
C LEU A 125 -12.78 -3.15 -24.00
N ILE A 126 -12.86 -2.67 -25.25
CA ILE A 126 -12.20 -1.43 -25.68
C ILE A 126 -12.82 -0.23 -24.93
N GLU A 127 -14.14 -0.14 -24.89
CA GLU A 127 -14.87 0.91 -24.17
C GLU A 127 -14.56 0.89 -22.68
N ALA A 128 -14.57 -0.29 -22.04
CA ALA A 128 -14.23 -0.44 -20.63
C ALA A 128 -12.79 0.00 -20.35
N ARG A 129 -11.83 -0.39 -21.20
CA ARG A 129 -10.44 0.05 -21.09
C ARG A 129 -10.34 1.57 -21.21
N ASP A 130 -11.04 2.19 -22.17
CA ASP A 130 -10.95 3.62 -22.41
C ASP A 130 -11.62 4.42 -21.26
N HIS A 131 -12.71 3.91 -20.70
CA HIS A 131 -13.31 4.44 -19.48
C HIS A 131 -12.37 4.36 -18.27
N LEU A 132 -11.70 3.21 -18.09
CA LEU A 132 -10.72 3.04 -17.02
C LEU A 132 -9.52 3.98 -17.20
N ARG A 133 -9.04 4.19 -18.43
CA ARG A 133 -7.97 5.14 -18.74
C ARG A 133 -8.38 6.57 -18.37
N GLN A 134 -9.56 7.02 -18.79
CA GLN A 134 -10.07 8.35 -18.44
C GLN A 134 -10.20 8.52 -16.92
N THR A 135 -10.70 7.50 -16.23
CA THR A 135 -10.82 7.51 -14.76
C THR A 135 -9.44 7.58 -14.10
N LEU A 136 -8.46 6.83 -14.60
CA LEU A 136 -7.09 6.89 -14.11
C LEU A 136 -6.50 8.30 -14.30
N GLU A 137 -6.60 8.86 -15.51
CA GLU A 137 -6.06 10.18 -15.79
C GLU A 137 -6.70 11.28 -14.93
N THR A 138 -8.01 11.21 -14.67
CA THR A 138 -8.66 12.17 -13.76
C THR A 138 -8.14 12.05 -12.34
N LYS A 139 -7.90 10.82 -11.87
CA LYS A 139 -7.32 10.57 -10.55
C LYS A 139 -5.85 10.97 -10.47
N GLU A 140 -5.07 10.78 -11.53
CA GLU A 140 -3.69 11.26 -11.61
C GLU A 140 -3.63 12.79 -11.50
N ARG A 141 -4.46 13.52 -12.25
CA ARG A 141 -4.57 14.99 -12.14
C ARG A 141 -5.00 15.44 -10.75
N GLU A 142 -5.92 14.72 -10.11
CA GLU A 142 -6.34 15.00 -8.74
C GLU A 142 -5.19 14.80 -7.74
N CYS A 143 -4.42 13.71 -7.89
CA CYS A 143 -3.23 13.46 -7.08
C CYS A 143 -2.16 14.53 -7.27
N GLU A 144 -1.89 14.96 -8.50
CA GLU A 144 -0.94 16.03 -8.81
C GLU A 144 -1.37 17.35 -8.15
N ARG A 145 -2.67 17.70 -8.23
CA ARG A 145 -3.22 18.88 -7.56
C ARG A 145 -3.03 18.81 -6.05
N LEU A 146 -3.41 17.68 -5.43
CA LEU A 146 -3.28 17.48 -3.99
C LEU A 146 -1.81 17.52 -3.54
N GLN A 147 -0.89 16.99 -4.35
CA GLN A 147 0.54 17.08 -4.07
C GLN A 147 1.03 18.52 -4.11
N GLY A 148 0.60 19.31 -5.10
CA GLY A 148 0.89 20.75 -5.15
C GLY A 148 0.36 21.51 -3.93
N GLU A 149 -0.86 21.19 -3.47
CA GLU A 149 -1.43 21.77 -2.25
C GLU A 149 -0.65 21.39 -0.99
N LEU A 150 -0.21 20.14 -0.87
CA LEU A 150 0.64 19.70 0.24
C LEU A 150 1.99 20.42 0.27
N ASP A 151 2.61 20.60 -0.90
CA ASP A 151 3.90 21.29 -0.98
C ASP A 151 3.76 22.79 -0.68
N ALA A 152 2.67 23.43 -1.11
CA ALA A 152 2.34 24.80 -0.73
C ALA A 152 2.10 24.93 0.79
N LEU A 153 1.34 24.02 1.40
CA LEU A 153 1.10 24.02 2.84
C LEU A 153 2.39 23.80 3.64
N ARG A 154 3.28 22.92 3.19
CA ARG A 154 4.61 22.72 3.79
C ARG A 154 5.45 23.99 3.71
N GLY A 155 5.42 24.69 2.57
CA GLY A 155 6.06 25.98 2.41
C GLY A 155 5.55 27.02 3.42
N ASN A 156 4.22 27.14 3.55
CA ASN A 156 3.59 28.06 4.49
C ASN A 156 3.92 27.72 5.96
N LEU A 157 3.92 26.43 6.33
CA LEU A 157 4.34 25.98 7.66
C LEU A 157 5.80 26.33 7.93
N GLY A 158 6.69 26.13 6.95
CA GLY A 158 8.10 26.51 7.07
C GLY A 158 8.27 28.02 7.28
N ALA A 159 7.57 28.85 6.50
CA ALA A 159 7.59 30.30 6.66
C ALA A 159 7.09 30.73 8.06
N LEU A 160 5.98 30.15 8.52
CA LEU A 160 5.41 30.46 9.83
C LEU A 160 6.32 30.03 10.98
N GLN A 161 7.04 28.91 10.85
CA GLN A 161 8.05 28.48 11.83
C GLN A 161 9.22 29.46 11.91
N ILE A 162 9.69 29.98 10.78
CA ILE A 162 10.75 31.00 10.73
C ILE A 162 10.26 32.29 11.41
N GLU A 163 9.04 32.74 11.11
CA GLU A 163 8.45 33.92 11.76
C GLU A 163 8.29 33.74 13.26
N PHE A 164 7.83 32.57 13.70
CA PHE A 164 7.72 32.25 15.12
C PHE A 164 9.08 32.28 15.82
N ALA A 165 10.11 31.68 15.21
CA ALA A 165 11.47 31.73 15.74
C ALA A 165 12.00 33.17 15.84
N ARG A 166 11.73 34.00 14.82
CA ARG A 166 12.10 35.43 14.82
C ARG A 166 11.41 36.18 15.97
N LEU A 167 10.09 36.08 16.09
CA LEU A 167 9.32 36.74 17.14
C LEU A 167 9.74 36.28 18.54
N ARG A 168 10.08 35.00 18.68
CA ARG A 168 10.63 34.46 19.92
C ARG A 168 11.97 35.10 20.26
N GLY A 169 12.89 35.19 19.30
CA GLY A 169 14.18 35.86 19.48
C GLY A 169 14.02 37.34 19.84
N GLU A 170 13.08 38.04 19.21
CA GLU A 170 12.77 39.45 19.54
C GLU A 170 12.25 39.59 20.97
N ARG A 171 11.40 38.67 21.44
CA ARG A 171 10.92 38.66 22.81
C ARG A 171 12.05 38.38 23.82
N GLU A 172 12.95 37.45 23.50
CA GLU A 172 14.11 37.14 24.34
C GLU A 172 15.03 38.35 24.46
N ALA A 173 15.37 39.00 23.33
CA ALA A 173 16.16 40.24 23.32
C ALA A 173 15.48 41.37 24.12
N MET A 174 14.16 41.52 24.02
CA MET A 174 13.41 42.49 24.82
C MET A 174 13.44 42.17 26.32
N SER A 175 13.38 40.89 26.68
CA SER A 175 13.52 40.48 28.09
C SER A 175 14.91 40.80 28.63
N GLU A 176 15.96 40.63 27.83
CA GLU A 176 17.33 40.98 28.21
C GLU A 176 17.48 42.49 28.43
N THR A 177 16.91 43.32 27.56
CA THR A 177 16.96 44.78 27.74
C THR A 177 16.21 45.22 28.99
N PHE A 178 15.02 44.65 29.26
CA PHE A 178 14.31 44.93 30.51
C PHE A 178 15.09 44.47 31.74
N SER A 179 15.71 43.29 31.70
CA SER A 179 16.58 42.81 32.78
C SER A 179 17.75 43.77 33.02
N GLY A 180 18.36 44.30 31.95
CA GLY A 180 19.40 45.32 32.03
C GLY A 180 18.92 46.62 32.69
N ILE A 181 17.76 47.13 32.29
CA ILE A 181 17.16 48.34 32.89
C ILE A 181 16.86 48.13 34.37
N VAL A 182 16.26 47.00 34.75
CA VAL A 182 15.99 46.66 36.15
C VAL A 182 17.30 46.56 36.95
N GLY A 183 18.35 45.99 36.35
CA GLY A 183 19.69 45.97 36.95
C GLY A 183 20.25 47.37 37.23
N LEU A 184 20.15 48.28 36.26
CA LEU A 184 20.58 49.68 36.42
C LEU A 184 19.76 50.42 37.48
N LEU A 185 18.44 50.21 37.51
CA LEU A 185 17.57 50.80 38.53
C LEU A 185 17.94 50.30 39.94
N GLY A 186 18.21 49.00 40.09
CA GLY A 186 18.68 48.42 41.34
C GLY A 186 20.05 48.96 41.78
N GLN A 187 20.94 49.26 40.83
CA GLN A 187 22.21 49.93 41.13
C GLN A 187 22.01 51.38 41.59
N ALA A 188 21.07 52.12 40.99
CA ALA A 188 20.75 53.49 41.36
C ALA A 188 20.00 53.62 42.69
N GLN A 189 19.26 52.58 43.10
CA GLN A 189 18.58 52.57 44.40
C GLN A 189 19.55 52.51 45.59
N ARG A 190 20.68 51.79 45.45
CA ARG A 190 21.69 51.66 46.53
C ARG A 190 22.24 53.00 47.07
N PRO A 191 22.70 53.95 46.23
CA PRO A 191 23.15 55.25 46.73
C PRO A 191 22.00 56.06 47.32
N LEU A 192 20.77 55.96 46.81
CA LEU A 192 19.61 56.62 47.41
C LEU A 192 19.32 56.10 48.81
N ASP A 193 19.34 54.77 49.01
CA ASP A 193 19.15 54.14 50.33
C ASP A 193 20.29 54.50 51.31
N GLU A 194 21.53 54.65 50.82
CA GLU A 194 22.66 55.14 51.61
C GLU A 194 22.50 56.60 52.01
N ILE A 195 22.08 57.48 51.09
CA ILE A 195 21.77 58.88 51.39
C ILE A 195 20.63 58.98 52.40
N ALA A 196 19.55 58.21 52.21
CA ALA A 196 18.41 58.16 53.13
C ALA A 196 18.84 57.70 54.53
N ARG A 197 19.68 56.65 54.63
CA ARG A 197 20.24 56.20 55.91
C ARG A 197 21.12 57.26 56.55
N ARG A 198 21.96 57.97 55.80
CA ARG A 198 22.78 59.07 56.33
C ARG A 198 21.92 60.21 56.85
N LEU A 199 20.88 60.61 56.12
CA LEU A 199 19.92 61.63 56.58
C LEU A 199 19.20 61.19 57.87
N HIS A 200 18.86 59.90 57.99
CA HIS A 200 18.24 59.36 59.20
C HIS A 200 19.22 59.25 60.38
N VAL A 201 20.49 58.90 60.15
CA VAL A 201 21.53 58.81 61.19
C VAL A 201 21.98 60.20 61.67
N VAL A 202 21.93 61.22 60.81
CA VAL A 202 22.15 62.63 61.19
C VAL A 202 20.98 63.18 62.02
N GLN A 203 19.84 62.48 62.08
CA GLN A 203 18.85 62.63 63.14
C GLN A 203 19.07 61.60 64.27
N PRO A 204 19.85 61.93 65.31
CA PRO A 204 19.62 61.35 66.62
C PRO A 204 19.31 62.43 67.65
N VAL A 205 18.18 62.22 68.33
CA VAL A 205 17.88 62.65 69.70
C VAL A 205 17.92 64.16 69.99
N ALA A 206 16.74 64.77 69.89
CA ALA A 206 16.34 65.86 70.79
C ALA A 206 14.88 65.65 71.24
N VAL A 207 14.57 64.48 71.77
CA VAL A 207 13.37 64.27 72.58
C VAL A 207 13.74 63.36 73.74
N ASP A 208 14.40 63.95 74.73
CA ASP A 208 13.83 64.02 76.09
C ASP A 208 14.85 64.69 77.02
N ARG A 209 14.47 65.82 77.59
CA ARG A 209 14.59 66.08 79.04
C ARG A 209 14.02 67.43 79.43
N SER A 210 13.16 67.34 80.45
CA SER A 210 12.75 68.37 81.41
C SER A 210 11.75 69.42 80.92
N ALA A 211 10.83 69.92 81.73
CA ALA A 211 10.27 69.57 83.03
C ALA A 211 9.28 70.71 83.34
N VAL A 212 8.24 70.40 84.11
CA VAL A 212 7.29 71.32 84.79
C VAL A 212 6.19 71.93 83.92
#